data_AF-A0A7S1GMK4-F1
#
_entry.id   AF-A0A7S1GMK4-F1
#
_cell.length_a   1.000
_cell.length_b   1.000
_cell.length_c   1.000
_cell.angle_alpha   90.00
_cell.angle_beta   90.00
_cell.angle_gamma   90.00
#
_symmetry.space_group_name_H-M   'P 1'
#
loop_
_entity.id
_entity.type
_entity.pdbx_description
1 polymer ?
#
loop_
_entity_poly.entity_id
_entity_poly.type
_entity_poly.pdbx_seq_one_letter_code
_entity_poly.pdbx_strand_id
1 'polypeptide(L)'
;GAYKCIQEEVDRIFESLPQGQSIFDLQHLDDMVQLGSAFQEACRLQFGGFAVRDVTKDFVYEPKIRDNNGTSKCKSSTKYLIRKGTRVMGYAGVLHYDEAVFPNATEFQFDRFAPETDGKKAQ
;
A
#
# COMPACT_ATOMS: atom_id res chain seq x y z
N GLY A 1 18.87 -11.54 -0.80
CA GLY A 1 18.29 -10.74 -1.89
C GLY A 1 16.85 -11.16 -2.10
N ALA A 2 15.98 -10.24 -2.53
CA ALA A 2 14.52 -10.45 -2.60
C ALA A 2 14.13 -11.80 -3.20
N TYR A 3 14.64 -12.12 -4.40
CA TYR A 3 14.34 -13.39 -5.09
C TYR A 3 14.61 -14.62 -4.22
N LYS A 4 15.79 -14.70 -3.59
CA LYS A 4 16.19 -15.84 -2.77
C LYS A 4 15.25 -16.02 -1.56
N CYS A 5 14.92 -14.92 -0.88
CA CYS A 5 14.05 -14.96 0.30
C CYS A 5 12.63 -15.41 -0.04
N ILE A 6 12.09 -14.89 -1.15
CA ILE A 6 10.76 -15.25 -1.64
C ILE A 6 10.74 -16.70 -2.11
N GLN A 7 11.77 -17.15 -2.82
CA GLN A 7 11.88 -18.54 -3.26
C GLN A 7 11.90 -19.50 -2.07
N GLU A 8 12.69 -19.22 -1.03
CA GLU A 8 12.73 -20.02 0.19
C GLU A 8 11.38 -20.09 0.92
N GLU A 9 10.60 -19.00 0.91
CA GLU A 9 9.24 -18.99 1.45
C GLU A 9 8.28 -19.86 0.63
N VAL A 10 8.30 -19.73 -0.70
CA VAL A 10 7.45 -20.52 -1.59
C VAL A 10 7.79 -22.00 -1.49
N ASP A 11 9.08 -22.35 -1.48
CA ASP A 11 9.55 -23.73 -1.34
C ASP A 11 9.07 -24.34 -0.02
N ARG A 12 9.18 -23.59 1.09
CA ARG A 12 8.68 -24.04 2.41
C ARG A 12 7.18 -24.33 2.40
N ILE A 13 6.38 -23.48 1.76
CA ILE A 13 4.92 -23.66 1.68
C ILE A 13 4.59 -24.82 0.74
N PHE A 14 5.34 -24.96 -0.35
CA PHE A 14 5.20 -26.09 -1.27
C PHE A 14 5.53 -27.43 -0.58
N GLU A 15 6.57 -27.48 0.25
CA GLU A 15 6.94 -28.66 1.03
C GLU A 15 5.91 -29.02 2.11
N SER A 16 5.12 -28.06 2.59
CA SER A 16 4.02 -28.33 3.53
C SER A 16 2.78 -28.96 2.87
N LEU A 17 2.73 -29.01 1.54
CA LEU A 17 1.60 -29.61 0.83
C LEU A 17 1.57 -31.13 1.03
N PRO A 18 0.36 -31.74 1.09
CA PRO A 18 0.21 -33.18 1.05
C PRO A 18 0.90 -33.81 -0.17
N GLN A 19 1.47 -35.00 0.00
CA GLN A 19 2.17 -35.71 -1.08
C GLN A 19 1.28 -35.87 -2.32
N GLY A 20 1.75 -35.36 -3.46
CA GLY A 20 1.04 -35.39 -4.74
C GLY A 20 0.09 -34.21 -4.98
N GLN A 21 -0.02 -33.27 -4.04
CA GLN A 21 -0.74 -32.02 -4.22
C GLN A 21 0.18 -30.94 -4.79
N SER A 22 -0.24 -30.29 -5.87
CA SER A 22 0.46 -29.18 -6.53
C SER A 22 -0.38 -27.90 -6.59
N ILE A 23 -1.47 -27.85 -5.82
CA ILE A 23 -2.44 -26.74 -5.83
C ILE A 23 -2.37 -26.05 -4.47
N PHE A 24 -2.03 -24.76 -4.49
CA PHE A 24 -2.17 -23.86 -3.35
C PHE A 24 -3.64 -23.48 -3.16
N ASP A 25 -4.13 -23.58 -1.93
CA ASP A 25 -5.38 -22.95 -1.53
C ASP A 25 -5.14 -21.49 -1.08
N LEU A 26 -6.22 -20.81 -0.67
CA LEU A 26 -6.14 -19.43 -0.22
C LEU A 26 -5.28 -19.25 1.03
N GLN A 27 -5.28 -20.21 1.96
CA GLN A 27 -4.47 -20.10 3.17
C GLN A 27 -2.99 -20.17 2.84
N HIS A 28 -2.59 -21.05 1.91
CA HIS A 28 -1.19 -21.09 1.45
C HIS A 28 -0.75 -19.75 0.83
N LEU A 29 -1.65 -19.06 0.10
CA LEU A 29 -1.35 -17.74 -0.46
C LEU A 29 -1.27 -16.66 0.62
N ASP A 30 -2.14 -16.72 1.63
CA ASP A 30 -2.10 -15.81 2.78
C ASP A 30 -0.82 -16.00 3.62
N ASP A 31 -0.29 -17.22 3.67
CA ASP A 31 0.94 -17.58 4.37
C ASP A 31 2.23 -17.17 3.61
N MET A 32 2.13 -16.81 2.32
CA MET A 32 3.24 -16.30 1.49
C MET A 32 3.48 -14.80 1.77
N VAL A 33 3.87 -14.49 2.99
CA VAL A 33 3.99 -13.12 3.52
C VAL A 33 5.02 -12.28 2.76
N GLN A 34 6.20 -12.82 2.48
CA GLN A 34 7.26 -12.09 1.76
C GLN A 34 6.87 -11.87 0.30
N LEU A 35 6.28 -12.87 -0.35
CA LEU A 35 5.75 -12.73 -1.71
C LEU A 35 4.63 -11.68 -1.77
N GLY A 36 3.71 -11.71 -0.81
CA GLY A 36 2.62 -10.75 -0.69
C GLY A 36 3.13 -9.33 -0.50
N SER A 37 4.12 -9.14 0.37
CA SER A 37 4.78 -7.85 0.58
C SER A 37 5.49 -7.36 -0.69
N ALA A 38 6.25 -8.23 -1.37
CA ALA A 38 6.93 -7.89 -2.61
C ALA A 38 5.97 -7.50 -3.73
N PHE A 39 4.84 -8.19 -3.83
CA PHE A 39 3.77 -7.88 -4.78
C PHE A 39 3.17 -6.50 -4.49
N GLN A 40 2.87 -6.19 -3.23
CA GLN A 40 2.35 -4.87 -2.83
C GLN A 40 3.35 -3.75 -3.12
N GLU A 41 4.65 -3.96 -2.87
CA GLU A 41 5.70 -2.99 -3.19
C GLU A 41 5.83 -2.75 -4.69
N ALA A 42 5.74 -3.80 -5.51
CA ALA A 42 5.71 -3.67 -6.95
C ALA A 42 4.49 -2.83 -7.41
N CYS A 43 3.31 -3.09 -6.84
CA CYS A 43 2.12 -2.28 -7.11
C CYS A 43 2.28 -0.82 -6.66
N ARG A 44 2.93 -0.55 -5.52
CA ARG A 44 3.20 0.81 -5.05
C ARG A 44 4.03 1.59 -6.08
N LEU A 45 5.13 0.99 -6.54
CA LEU A 45 6.08 1.58 -7.49
C LEU A 45 5.60 1.63 -8.95
N GLN A 46 4.61 0.82 -9.32
CA GLN A 46 4.06 0.82 -10.68
C GLN A 46 2.65 1.43 -10.73
N PHE A 47 2.23 2.11 -9.66
CA PHE A 47 0.92 2.71 -9.59
C PHE A 47 0.77 3.84 -10.63
N GLY A 48 -0.11 3.63 -11.63
CA GLY A 48 -0.45 4.63 -12.65
C GLY A 48 -1.91 5.06 -12.65
N GLY A 49 -2.69 4.68 -11.63
CA GLY A 49 -4.14 4.87 -11.60
C GLY A 49 -4.57 6.24 -11.07
N PHE A 50 -5.77 6.66 -11.48
CA PHE A 50 -6.46 7.81 -10.90
C PHE A 50 -7.82 7.40 -10.34
N ALA A 51 -8.11 7.81 -9.10
CA ALA A 51 -9.45 7.72 -8.55
C ALA A 51 -10.24 8.95 -9.00
N VAL A 52 -11.13 8.78 -9.98
CA VAL A 52 -11.89 9.88 -10.57
C VAL A 52 -13.35 9.81 -10.16
N ARG A 53 -13.94 10.95 -9.80
CA ARG A 53 -15.37 11.11 -9.49
C ARG A 53 -15.92 12.38 -10.13
N ASP A 54 -17.08 12.29 -10.74
CA ASP A 54 -17.81 13.44 -11.25
C ASP A 54 -18.77 13.98 -10.18
N VAL A 55 -18.77 15.29 -9.97
CA VAL A 55 -19.55 15.95 -8.93
C VAL A 55 -20.97 16.19 -9.41
N THR A 56 -21.96 15.61 -8.74
CA THR A 56 -23.37 15.63 -9.16
C THR A 56 -24.17 16.82 -8.63
N LYS A 57 -23.66 17.48 -7.59
CA LYS A 57 -24.24 18.69 -6.97
C LYS A 57 -23.15 19.55 -6.36
N ASP A 58 -23.38 20.85 -6.29
CA ASP A 58 -22.50 21.77 -5.58
C ASP A 58 -22.36 21.34 -4.12
N PHE A 59 -21.13 21.33 -3.60
CA PHE A 59 -20.87 21.07 -2.19
C PHE A 59 -19.61 21.80 -1.71
N VAL A 60 -19.51 21.99 -0.41
CA VAL A 60 -18.32 22.56 0.23
C VAL A 60 -17.46 21.43 0.77
N TYR A 61 -16.23 21.33 0.28
CA TYR A 61 -15.22 20.43 0.80
C TYR A 61 -14.37 21.13 1.85
N GLU A 62 -14.24 20.50 3.02
CA GLU A 62 -13.38 20.95 4.11
C GLU A 62 -12.31 19.86 4.35
N PRO A 63 -11.05 20.06 3.89
CA PRO A 63 -10.00 19.07 4.10
C PRO A 63 -9.75 18.87 5.59
N LYS A 64 -9.75 17.62 6.03
CA LYS A 64 -9.29 17.25 7.38
C LYS A 64 -7.78 17.07 7.33
N ILE A 65 -7.04 18.00 7.93
CA ILE A 65 -5.61 17.82 8.14
C ILE A 65 -5.46 17.00 9.43
N ARG A 66 -4.80 15.85 9.36
CA ARG A 66 -4.44 15.08 10.55
C ARG A 66 -3.14 15.64 11.11
N ASP A 67 -3.05 15.76 12.43
CA ASP A 67 -1.76 15.99 13.07
C ASP A 67 -0.93 14.69 13.11
N ASN A 68 0.36 14.82 13.45
CA ASN A 68 1.29 13.69 13.55
C ASN A 68 0.91 12.67 14.63
N ASN A 69 -0.08 12.96 15.47
CA ASN A 69 -0.50 12.10 16.59
C ASN A 69 -1.83 11.36 16.29
N GLY A 70 -2.32 11.43 15.05
CA GLY A 70 -3.57 10.78 14.64
C GLY A 70 -4.82 11.45 15.22
N THR A 71 -4.68 12.51 16.01
CA THR A 71 -5.79 13.32 16.48
C THR A 71 -6.27 14.21 15.34
N SER A 72 -7.54 14.07 14.96
CA SER A 72 -8.18 14.95 13.98
C SER A 72 -8.45 16.32 14.61
N LYS A 73 -7.40 17.09 14.89
CA LYS A 73 -7.52 18.43 15.46
C LYS A 73 -6.93 19.52 14.57
N CYS A 74 -7.07 19.40 13.25
CA CYS A 74 -6.91 20.55 12.36
C CYS A 74 -8.09 20.64 11.40
N LYS A 75 -9.08 21.46 11.78
CA LYS A 75 -9.93 22.13 10.79
C LYS A 75 -8.97 22.92 9.91
N SER A 76 -8.79 22.51 8.65
CA SER A 76 -8.28 23.44 7.66
C SER A 76 -9.20 24.67 7.69
N SER A 77 -8.65 25.87 7.86
CA SER A 77 -9.45 27.11 7.79
C SER A 77 -9.99 27.33 6.38
N THR A 78 -9.44 26.62 5.39
CA THR A 78 -9.81 26.76 3.98
C THR A 78 -10.92 25.79 3.61
N LYS A 79 -12.03 26.36 3.12
CA LYS A 79 -13.15 25.64 2.55
C LYS A 79 -13.16 25.81 1.04
N TYR A 80 -13.49 24.75 0.31
CA TYR A 80 -13.51 24.75 -1.16
C TYR A 80 -14.93 24.50 -1.64
N LEU A 81 -15.51 25.45 -2.38
CA LEU A 81 -16.75 25.19 -3.12
C LEU A 81 -16.40 24.38 -4.36
N ILE A 82 -16.92 23.15 -4.43
CA ILE A 82 -16.79 22.26 -5.58
C ILE A 82 -18.13 22.25 -6.30
N ARG A 83 -18.12 22.65 -7.58
CA ARG A 83 -19.35 22.80 -8.37
C ARG A 83 -19.77 21.49 -9.02
N LYS A 84 -21.07 21.35 -9.26
CA LYS A 84 -21.65 20.33 -10.12
C LYS A 84 -20.95 20.34 -11.49
N GLY A 85 -20.64 19.15 -12.00
CA GLY A 85 -19.91 18.96 -13.25
C GLY A 85 -18.39 19.05 -13.11
N THR A 86 -17.85 19.46 -11.96
CA THR A 86 -16.41 19.33 -11.70
C THR A 86 -16.02 17.86 -11.60
N ARG A 87 -14.86 17.51 -12.16
CA ARG A 87 -14.23 16.20 -12.00
C ARG A 87 -13.19 16.26 -10.90
N VAL A 88 -13.37 15.49 -9.84
CA VAL A 88 -12.42 15.35 -8.74
C VAL A 88 -11.54 14.14 -9.00
N MET A 89 -10.24 14.32 -8.87
CA MET A 89 -9.23 13.30 -9.13
C MET A 89 -8.33 13.14 -7.90
N GLY A 90 -8.25 11.92 -7.39
CA GLY A 90 -7.24 11.51 -6.43
C GLY A 90 -6.11 10.77 -7.14
N TYR A 91 -4.87 11.19 -6.92
CA TYR A 91 -3.68 10.51 -7.40
C TYR A 91 -2.89 9.95 -6.21
N ALA A 92 -3.04 8.66 -5.92
CA ALA A 92 -2.36 8.01 -4.79
C ALA A 92 -0.84 7.93 -4.98
N GLY A 93 -0.36 8.05 -6.22
CA GLY A 93 1.08 8.08 -6.52
C GLY A 93 1.84 9.13 -5.72
N VAL A 94 1.23 10.29 -5.41
CA VAL A 94 1.89 11.30 -4.58
C VAL A 94 2.25 10.79 -3.18
N LEU A 95 1.41 9.92 -2.59
CA LEU A 95 1.67 9.33 -1.28
C LEU A 95 2.58 8.12 -1.40
N HIS A 96 2.46 7.34 -2.47
CA HIS A 96 3.30 6.18 -2.70
C HIS A 96 4.79 6.57 -2.75
N TYR A 97 5.13 7.73 -3.31
CA TYR A 97 6.51 8.22 -3.39
C TYR A 97 6.89 9.25 -2.32
N ASP A 98 6.03 9.48 -1.33
CA ASP A 98 6.34 10.41 -0.23
C ASP A 98 7.31 9.75 0.76
N GLU A 99 8.51 10.31 0.90
CA GLU A 99 9.54 9.78 1.83
C GLU A 99 9.13 9.87 3.31
N ALA A 100 8.20 10.75 3.67
CA ALA A 100 7.66 10.81 5.02
C ALA A 100 6.74 9.62 5.34
N VAL A 101 6.18 8.98 4.30
CA VAL A 101 5.32 7.79 4.41
C VAL A 101 6.14 6.52 4.17
N PHE A 102 7.00 6.54 3.15
CA PHE A 102 7.82 5.40 2.72
C PHE A 102 9.30 5.79 2.61
N PRO A 103 10.13 5.50 3.61
CA PRO A 103 11.57 5.73 3.52
C PRO A 103 12.19 5.03 2.30
N ASN A 104 13.11 5.72 1.62
CA ASN A 104 13.66 5.37 0.30
C ASN A 104 12.52 5.00 -0.69
N ALA A 105 11.58 5.92 -0.88
CA ALA A 105 10.32 5.69 -1.59
C ALA A 105 10.50 5.28 -3.06
N THR A 106 11.65 5.60 -3.66
CA THR A 106 11.97 5.25 -5.06
C THR A 106 12.60 3.86 -5.18
N GLU A 107 12.99 3.24 -4.07
CA GLU A 107 13.64 1.93 -4.05
C GLU A 107 12.62 0.81 -3.82
N PHE A 108 12.87 -0.33 -4.47
CA PHE A 108 12.09 -1.55 -4.24
C PHE A 108 12.56 -2.24 -2.96
N GLN A 109 11.70 -2.24 -1.95
CA GLN A 109 11.91 -2.92 -0.67
C GLN A 109 10.89 -4.05 -0.51
N PHE A 110 11.30 -5.28 -0.84
CA PHE A 110 10.39 -6.44 -0.93
C PHE A 110 9.69 -6.79 0.38
N ASP A 111 10.27 -6.40 1.52
CA ASP A 111 9.82 -6.66 2.88
C ASP A 111 9.06 -5.48 3.50
N ARG A 112 8.83 -4.38 2.75
CA ARG A 112 8.21 -3.14 3.26
C ARG A 112 6.85 -3.36 3.94
N PHE A 113 6.06 -4.31 3.44
CA PHE A 113 4.72 -4.63 3.95
C PHE A 113 4.70 -5.95 4.74
N ALA A 114 5.85 -6.59 4.94
CA ALA A 114 5.94 -7.76 5.79
C ALA A 114 5.86 -7.33 7.26
N PRO A 115 5.31 -8.18 8.15
CA PRO A 115 5.36 -7.95 9.59
C PRO A 115 6.81 -7.81 10.06
N GLU A 116 7.04 -6.97 11.07
CA GLU A 116 8.37 -6.88 11.70
C GLU A 116 8.72 -8.22 12.36
N THR A 117 9.68 -8.93 11.79
CA THR A 117 10.34 -10.06 12.45
C THR A 117 11.43 -9.52 13.38
N ASP A 118 11.19 -9.57 14.69
CA ASP A 118 12.16 -9.34 15.77
C ASP A 118 13.13 -8.15 15.60
N GLY A 119 12.58 -6.94 15.55
CA GLY A 119 13.27 -5.72 15.99
C GLY A 119 14.46 -5.23 15.15
N LYS A 120 14.69 -5.74 13.95
CA LYS A 120 15.70 -5.19 13.03
C LYS A 120 15.04 -4.43 11.89
N LYS A 121 14.86 -3.12 12.08
CA LYS A 121 14.87 -2.21 10.93
C LYS A 121 16.33 -2.04 10.50
N ALA A 122 16.62 -2.31 9.24
CA ALA A 122 17.80 -1.72 8.63
C ALA A 122 17.57 -0.20 8.59
N GLN A 123 18.21 0.50 9.53
CA GLN A 123 18.54 1.91 9.36
C GLN A 123 19.64 2.05 8.31
#